data_AF-A0A963R7V3-F1
#
_entry.id   AF-A0A963R7V3-F1
#
_cell.length_a   1.000
_cell.length_b   1.000
_cell.length_c   1.000
_cell.angle_alpha   90.00
_cell.angle_beta   90.00
_cell.angle_gamma   90.00
#
_symmetry.space_group_name_H-M   'P 1'
#
loop_
_entity.id
_entity.type
_entity.pdbx_description
1 polymer ?
#
loop_
_entity_poly.entity_id
_entity_poly.type
_entity_poly.pdbx_seq_one_letter_code
_entity_poly.pdbx_strand_id
1 'polypeptide(L)'
;GMEEAIENIVSYFRHAAQGLEEKKQILYLLGPVGGGKSSLAEKLKSLIQHVPFYAIKDSPVNESPLGLFNPDEDGTLLEDDFGIPRRYLNIIMSPWAVKRLHEYGGDITRFRV
;
A
#
# COMPACT_ATOMS: atom_id res chain seq x y z
N GLY A 1 -13.51 23.17 14.75
CA GLY A 1 -14.37 21.99 15.01
C GLY A 1 -14.18 20.85 14.02
N MET A 2 -13.05 20.78 13.34
CA MET A 2 -12.65 19.65 12.48
C MET A 2 -11.37 18.98 13.02
N GLU A 3 -10.85 19.49 14.15
CA GLU A 3 -9.64 19.02 14.80
C GLU A 3 -9.78 17.56 15.23
N GLU A 4 -10.92 17.20 15.85
CA GLU A 4 -11.21 15.82 16.23
C GLU A 4 -11.23 14.86 15.02
N ALA A 5 -11.83 15.28 13.90
CA ALA A 5 -11.85 14.48 12.69
C ALA A 5 -10.43 14.30 12.12
N ILE A 6 -9.61 15.34 12.15
CA ILE A 6 -8.20 15.28 11.72
C ILE A 6 -7.41 14.36 12.65
N GLU A 7 -7.56 14.48 13.97
CA GLU A 7 -6.90 13.62 14.95
C GLU A 7 -7.24 12.15 14.74
N ASN A 8 -8.52 11.83 14.50
CA ASN A 8 -8.95 10.46 14.19
C ASN A 8 -8.32 9.92 12.90
N ILE A 9 -8.20 10.74 11.86
CA ILE A 9 -7.56 10.35 10.59
C ILE A 9 -6.06 10.12 10.79
N VAL A 10 -5.39 11.00 11.53
CA VAL A 10 -3.95 10.85 11.84
C VAL A 10 -3.71 9.59 12.67
N SER A 11 -4.54 9.34 13.68
CA SER A 11 -4.52 8.14 14.51
C SER A 11 -4.68 6.88 13.66
N TYR A 12 -5.69 6.86 12.78
CA TYR A 12 -5.94 5.77 11.84
C TYR A 12 -4.70 5.42 10.99
N PHE A 13 -4.11 6.42 10.32
CA PHE A 13 -2.92 6.16 9.48
C PHE A 13 -1.71 5.74 10.30
N ARG A 14 -1.51 6.30 11.50
CA ARG A 14 -0.40 5.93 12.39
C ARG A 14 -0.51 4.48 12.84
N HIS A 15 -1.69 4.04 13.25
CA HIS A 15 -1.92 2.67 13.68
C HIS A 15 -1.84 1.68 12.50
N ALA A 16 -2.39 2.05 11.34
CA ALA A 16 -2.27 1.25 10.12
C ALA A 16 -0.80 1.06 9.71
N ALA A 17 0.02 2.11 9.77
CA ALA A 17 1.45 2.04 9.48
C ALA A 17 2.24 1.16 10.47
N GLN A 18 1.75 1.00 11.70
CA GLN A 18 2.31 0.09 12.70
C GLN A 18 1.86 -1.36 12.51
N GLY A 19 0.98 -1.64 11.55
CA GLY A 19 0.47 -2.97 11.27
C GLY A 19 -0.66 -3.41 12.20
N LEU A 20 -1.32 -2.47 12.90
CA LEU A 20 -2.48 -2.71 13.76
C LEU A 20 -3.76 -2.99 12.96
N GLU A 21 -4.90 -3.14 13.63
CA GLU A 21 -6.17 -3.58 13.03
C GLU A 21 -6.70 -2.61 11.96
N GLU A 22 -6.43 -1.31 12.12
CA GLU A 22 -6.79 -0.24 11.17
C GLU A 22 -6.28 -0.52 9.76
N LYS A 23 -5.20 -1.29 9.58
CA LYS A 23 -4.69 -1.66 8.25
C LYS A 23 -5.69 -2.50 7.42
N LYS A 24 -6.65 -3.15 8.08
CA LYS A 24 -7.68 -3.99 7.45
C LYS A 24 -9.03 -3.28 7.33
N GLN A 25 -9.13 -2.05 7.80
CA GLN A 25 -10.37 -1.29 7.86
C GLN A 25 -10.49 -0.36 6.65
N ILE A 26 -11.70 0.17 6.45
CA ILE A 26 -11.99 1.19 5.44
C ILE A 26 -12.33 2.48 6.17
N LEU A 27 -11.55 3.53 5.94
CA LEU A 27 -11.85 4.87 6.44
C LEU A 27 -13.01 5.47 5.66
N TYR A 28 -14.13 5.71 6.35
CA TYR A 28 -15.33 6.30 5.76
C TYR A 28 -15.66 7.66 6.40
N LEU A 29 -15.65 8.73 5.60
CA LEU A 29 -15.99 10.08 6.04
C LEU A 29 -17.51 10.30 5.96
N LEU A 30 -18.19 10.26 7.11
CA LEU A 30 -19.65 10.46 7.21
C LEU A 30 -19.98 11.86 7.76
N GLY A 31 -21.02 12.50 7.23
CA GLY A 31 -21.52 13.79 7.74
C GLY A 31 -22.47 14.52 6.78
N PRO A 32 -23.10 15.63 7.22
CA PRO A 32 -24.07 16.38 6.41
C PRO A 32 -23.45 16.99 5.14
N VAL A 33 -24.28 17.26 4.13
CA VAL A 33 -23.86 17.94 2.90
C VAL A 33 -23.27 19.31 3.26
N GLY A 34 -22.17 19.70 2.60
CA GLY A 34 -21.46 20.95 2.90
C GLY A 34 -20.48 20.89 4.08
N GLY A 35 -20.41 19.80 4.84
CA GLY A 35 -19.50 19.63 5.99
C GLY A 35 -18.01 19.46 5.66
N GLY A 36 -17.52 19.92 4.50
CA GLY A 36 -16.09 19.93 4.17
C GLY A 36 -15.42 18.58 3.87
N LYS A 37 -16.17 17.46 3.86
CA LYS A 37 -15.63 16.09 3.64
C LYS A 37 -14.79 15.96 2.36
N SER A 38 -15.29 16.50 1.24
CA SER A 38 -14.57 16.46 -0.04
C SER A 38 -13.28 17.28 0.02
N SER A 39 -13.30 18.42 0.70
CA SER A 39 -12.10 19.25 0.90
C SER A 39 -11.04 18.51 1.73
N LEU A 40 -11.47 17.76 2.75
CA LEU A 40 -10.57 16.94 3.56
C LEU A 40 -9.98 15.78 2.75
N ALA A 41 -10.79 15.08 1.96
CA ALA A 41 -10.34 14.01 1.08
C ALA A 41 -9.31 14.51 0.03
N GLU A 42 -9.57 15.65 -0.60
CA GLU A 42 -8.62 16.25 -1.55
C GLU A 42 -7.32 16.71 -0.86
N LYS A 43 -7.42 17.24 0.37
CA LYS A 43 -6.22 17.59 1.14
C LYS A 43 -5.39 16.36 1.48
N LEU A 44 -6.02 15.26 1.92
CA LEU A 44 -5.33 13.99 2.17
C LEU A 44 -4.65 13.45 0.91
N LYS A 45 -5.37 13.44 -0.21
CA LYS A 45 -4.81 13.03 -1.51
C LYS A 45 -3.57 13.86 -1.87
N SER A 46 -3.65 15.19 -1.78
CA SER A 46 -2.52 16.08 -2.04
C SER A 46 -1.33 15.79 -1.12
N LEU A 47 -1.57 15.48 0.16
CA LEU A 47 -0.50 15.15 1.11
C LEU A 47 0.16 13.80 0.81
N ILE A 48 -0.65 12.78 0.49
CA ILE A 48 -0.16 11.43 0.19
C ILE A 48 0.67 11.44 -1.10
N GLN A 49 0.29 12.24 -2.10
CA GLN A 49 0.99 12.34 -3.38
C GLN A 49 2.41 12.92 -3.29
N HIS A 50 2.81 13.52 -2.16
CA HIS A 50 4.19 13.96 -1.94
C HIS A 50 5.17 12.81 -1.70
N VAL A 51 4.67 11.64 -1.30
CA VAL A 51 5.50 10.46 -1.09
C VAL A 51 5.38 9.57 -2.33
N PRO A 52 6.47 9.35 -3.09
CA PRO A 52 6.43 8.43 -4.21
C PRO A 52 6.17 7.02 -3.69
N PHE A 53 5.38 6.25 -4.44
CA PHE A 53 5.23 4.82 -4.24
C PHE A 53 5.53 4.10 -5.54
N TYR A 54 5.95 2.85 -5.41
CA TYR A 54 6.31 2.00 -6.53
C TYR A 54 5.21 0.96 -6.74
N ALA A 55 4.84 0.75 -8.00
CA ALA A 55 3.82 -0.21 -8.38
C ALA A 55 4.29 -0.98 -9.61
N ILE A 56 3.87 -2.23 -9.72
CA ILE A 56 4.12 -3.02 -10.93
C ILE A 56 3.43 -2.32 -12.11
N LYS A 57 4.22 -1.99 -13.14
CA LYS A 57 3.74 -1.40 -14.38
C LYS A 57 2.66 -2.28 -15.01
N ASP A 58 1.59 -1.64 -15.48
CA ASP A 58 0.41 -2.26 -16.10
C ASP A 58 -0.47 -3.09 -15.14
N SER A 59 -0.12 -3.18 -13.84
CA SER A 59 -1.01 -3.80 -12.85
C SER A 59 -2.28 -2.96 -12.70
N PRO A 60 -3.48 -3.55 -12.83
CA PRO A 60 -4.74 -2.83 -12.73
C PRO A 60 -5.06 -2.36 -11.30
N VAL A 61 -4.32 -2.85 -10.31
CA VAL A 61 -4.52 -2.58 -8.88
C VAL A 61 -3.35 -1.81 -8.26
N ASN A 62 -2.37 -1.37 -9.06
CA ASN A 62 -1.15 -0.70 -8.59
C ASN A 62 -0.45 -1.48 -7.46
N GLU A 63 -0.30 -2.80 -7.61
CA GLU A 63 0.27 -3.64 -6.57
C GLU A 63 1.77 -3.40 -6.36
N SER A 64 2.23 -3.62 -5.13
CA SER A 64 3.63 -3.47 -4.75
C SER A 64 4.53 -4.50 -5.46
N PRO A 65 5.70 -4.10 -5.99
CA PRO A 65 6.69 -5.03 -6.54
C PRO A 65 7.19 -6.04 -5.51
N LEU A 66 7.13 -5.72 -4.21
CA LEU A 66 7.55 -6.62 -3.13
C LEU A 66 6.71 -7.90 -3.07
N GLY A 67 5.50 -7.90 -3.63
CA GLY A 67 4.66 -9.11 -3.72
C GLY A 67 5.19 -10.17 -4.69
N LEU A 68 6.22 -9.87 -5.50
CA LEU A 68 6.85 -10.84 -6.40
C LEU A 68 7.89 -11.74 -5.71
N PHE A 69 8.32 -11.37 -4.50
CA PHE A 69 9.36 -12.08 -3.76
C PHE A 69 8.77 -13.06 -2.75
N ASN A 70 9.45 -14.18 -2.54
CA ASN A 70 9.08 -15.18 -1.55
C ASN A 70 9.66 -14.79 -0.17
N PRO A 71 8.82 -14.60 0.87
CA PRO A 71 9.31 -14.19 2.20
C PRO A 71 10.28 -15.16 2.87
N ASP A 72 10.22 -16.45 2.53
CA ASP A 72 11.07 -17.50 3.10
C ASP A 72 12.38 -17.66 2.35
N GLU A 73 12.38 -17.46 1.03
CA GLU A 73 13.56 -17.61 0.18
C GLU A 73 14.33 -16.30 0.04
N ASP A 74 13.65 -15.19 -0.23
CA ASP A 74 14.26 -13.90 -0.53
C ASP A 74 14.36 -12.99 0.70
N GLY A 75 13.60 -13.28 1.76
CA GLY A 75 13.41 -12.34 2.86
C GLY A 75 14.68 -11.94 3.61
N THR A 76 15.56 -12.90 3.90
CA THR A 76 16.85 -12.62 4.55
C THR A 76 17.75 -11.78 3.66
N LEU A 77 17.83 -12.12 2.36
CA LEU A 77 18.65 -11.40 1.40
C LEU A 77 18.17 -9.95 1.21
N LEU A 78 16.85 -9.75 1.11
CA LEU A 78 16.26 -8.42 0.99
C LEU A 78 16.46 -7.56 2.25
N GLU A 79 16.47 -8.18 3.43
CA GLU A 79 16.74 -7.49 4.69
C GLU A 79 18.22 -7.12 4.82
N ASP A 80 19.14 -8.03 4.51
CA ASP A 80 20.59 -7.82 4.65
C ASP A 80 21.15 -6.85 3.59
N ASP A 81 20.77 -7.01 2.32
CA ASP A 81 21.36 -6.24 1.21
C ASP A 81 20.65 -4.90 0.98
N PHE A 82 19.34 -4.85 1.22
CA PHE A 82 18.50 -3.68 0.90
C PHE A 82 17.82 -3.04 2.11
N GLY A 83 17.95 -3.64 3.30
CA GLY A 83 17.31 -3.12 4.51
C GLY A 83 15.78 -3.16 4.44
N ILE A 84 15.20 -4.12 3.70
CA ILE A 84 13.75 -4.31 3.57
C ILE A 84 13.29 -5.34 4.60
N PRO A 85 12.59 -4.92 5.69
CA PRO A 85 12.12 -5.86 6.70
C PRO A 85 11.16 -6.90 6.11
N ARG A 86 11.31 -8.17 6.53
CA ARG A 86 10.46 -9.30 6.08
C ARG A 86 8.96 -9.06 6.24
N ARG A 87 8.55 -8.22 7.21
CA ARG A 87 7.14 -7.84 7.42
C ARG A 87 6.49 -7.16 6.21
N TYR A 88 7.27 -6.57 5.30
CA TYR A 88 6.77 -5.94 4.07
C TYR A 88 6.58 -6.93 2.91
N LEU A 89 7.03 -8.18 3.04
CA LEU A 89 6.89 -9.21 2.01
C LEU A 89 5.59 -10.03 2.13
N ASN A 90 4.73 -9.71 3.11
CA ASN A 90 3.44 -10.38 3.33
C ASN A 90 2.34 -9.97 2.32
N ILE A 91 2.72 -9.54 1.12
CA ILE A 91 1.79 -9.06 0.09
C ILE A 91 1.45 -10.24 -0.82
N ILE A 92 0.16 -10.50 -1.00
CA ILE A 92 -0.32 -11.55 -1.89
C ILE A 92 -0.36 -10.98 -3.32
N MET A 93 0.24 -11.69 -4.28
CA MET A 93 0.13 -11.34 -5.70
C MET A 93 -1.32 -11.24 -6.14
N SER A 94 -1.65 -10.22 -6.93
CA SER A 94 -2.99 -10.13 -7.53
C SER A 94 -3.23 -11.25 -8.55
N PRO A 95 -4.48 -11.58 -8.90
CA PRO A 95 -4.76 -12.52 -9.99
C PRO A 95 -4.10 -12.12 -11.32
N TRP A 96 -3.90 -10.82 -11.54
CA TRP A 96 -3.21 -10.31 -12.73
C TRP A 96 -1.71 -10.63 -12.66
N ALA A 97 -1.04 -10.40 -11.53
CA ALA A 97 0.37 -10.70 -11.37
C ALA A 97 0.66 -12.21 -11.42
N VAL A 98 -0.18 -13.05 -10.80
CA VAL A 98 -0.07 -14.51 -10.90
C VAL A 98 -0.13 -14.98 -12.35
N LYS A 99 -1.08 -14.46 -13.14
CA LYS A 99 -1.19 -14.78 -14.56
C LYS A 99 0.04 -14.34 -15.34
N ARG A 100 0.55 -13.13 -15.09
CA ARG A 100 1.75 -12.58 -15.76
C ARG A 100 3.00 -13.38 -15.42
N LEU A 101 3.18 -13.76 -14.16
CA LEU A 101 4.31 -14.58 -13.71
C LEU A 101 4.33 -15.93 -14.45
N HIS A 102 3.16 -16.55 -14.63
CA HIS A 102 3.04 -17.77 -15.43
C HIS A 102 3.38 -17.55 -16.91
N GLU A 103 2.89 -16.47 -17.53
CA GLU A 103 3.26 -16.08 -18.91
C GLU A 103 4.77 -15.76 -19.06
N TYR A 104 5.42 -15.39 -17.96
CA TYR A 104 6.86 -15.13 -17.89
C TYR A 104 7.68 -16.37 -17.52
N GLY A 105 7.06 -17.53 -17.32
CA GLY A 105 7.75 -18.76 -16.95
C GLY A 105 8.37 -18.70 -15.55
N GLY A 106 7.81 -17.89 -14.65
CA GLY A 106 8.34 -17.68 -13.30
C GLY A 106 9.41 -16.58 -13.20
N ASP A 107 9.79 -15.93 -14.31
CA ASP A 107 10.82 -14.91 -14.30
C ASP A 107 10.28 -13.54 -13.83
N ILE A 108 10.53 -13.21 -12.56
CA ILE A 108 10.13 -11.92 -11.97
C ILE A 108 10.87 -10.73 -12.58
N THR A 109 12.03 -10.92 -13.21
CA THR A 109 12.82 -9.83 -13.81
C THR A 109 12.16 -9.21 -15.05
N ARG A 110 11.15 -9.91 -15.59
CA ARG A 110 10.33 -9.42 -16.71
C ARG A 110 9.28 -8.40 -16.29
N PHE A 111 8.98 -8.29 -14.99
CA PHE A 111 8.13 -7.22 -14.48
C PHE A 111 8.86 -5.88 -14.52
N ARG A 112 8.10 -4.80 -14.72
CA ARG A 112 8.60 -3.42 -14.68
C ARG A 112 7.91 -2.69 -13.53
N VAL A 113 8.60 -1.69 -12.99
CA VAL A 113 8.14 -0.81 -11.90
C VAL A 113 8.21 0.62 -12.39
#